data_AF-A0AA42L714-F1
#
_entry.id   AF-A0AA42L714-F1
#
_cell.length_a   1.000
_cell.length_b   1.000
_cell.length_c   1.000
_cell.angle_alpha   90.00
_cell.angle_beta   90.00
_cell.angle_gamma   90.00
#
_symmetry.space_group_name_H-M   'P 1'
#
loop_
_entity.id
_entity.type
_entity.pdbx_description
1 polymer ?
#
loop_
_entity_poly.entity_id
_entity_poly.type
_entity_poly.pdbx_seq_one_letter_code
_entity_poly.pdbx_strand_id
1 'polypeptide(L)'
;MTIKQYAFLVHAHLRAQGCASLTRSQVHELLAAAAGFSTHAAFHHQAAWCDVAWRDSGLVADEDRIIQRCLQFGILPEETKRIAKCLANFLEASGYAPVCFDELIAALASDQGEWMEMDEMKSPVVDTWISTILISRMQEDFDAMRGQLPLLLEGLEAAAARSVAAAHLATAYVLDAHGGLSEEDDHRFGRELRRRGQWSTQPVTFAEIAEGTDSFIQVVAKHRYHLLEAARSKDRRALLLTAERYGDPGVLELEPSDDMDPYEMADLADASGRPELAYQWLAVLAREGEVSAMRTLIEDRGETPFRAWVWIHLSRMLGRDLSQDRFEAIDEYGGPYDDDVGGPAYVGGEDGIELVPLAADENRRAEEEAAQLFAVIEERYELN
;
A
#
# COMPACT_ATOMS: atom_id res chain seq x y z
N MET A 1 0.74 -7.34 -28.78
CA MET A 1 -0.26 -8.43 -28.75
C MET A 1 -1.45 -7.93 -27.93
N THR A 2 -2.69 -8.26 -28.26
CA THR A 2 -3.86 -7.92 -27.41
C THR A 2 -4.47 -9.15 -26.74
N ILE A 3 -5.25 -8.97 -25.67
CA ILE A 3 -5.93 -10.07 -24.96
C ILE A 3 -6.84 -10.86 -25.91
N LYS A 4 -7.54 -10.16 -26.82
CA LYS A 4 -8.41 -10.79 -27.83
C LYS A 4 -7.60 -11.60 -28.85
N GLN A 5 -6.43 -11.10 -29.26
CA GLN A 5 -5.53 -11.83 -30.15
C GLN A 5 -4.96 -13.08 -29.47
N TYR A 6 -4.61 -12.99 -28.19
CA TYR A 6 -4.10 -14.12 -27.42
C TYR A 6 -5.13 -15.25 -27.33
N ALA A 7 -6.37 -14.94 -26.91
CA ALA A 7 -7.44 -15.95 -26.85
C ALA A 7 -7.77 -16.53 -28.23
N PHE A 8 -7.63 -15.74 -29.30
CA PHE A 8 -7.79 -16.22 -30.67
C PHE A 8 -6.70 -17.24 -31.06
N LEU A 9 -5.44 -17.00 -30.71
CA LEU A 9 -4.33 -17.92 -30.98
C LEU A 9 -4.53 -19.26 -30.25
N VAL A 10 -4.91 -19.21 -28.97
CA VAL A 10 -5.22 -20.39 -28.16
C VAL A 10 -6.36 -21.19 -28.81
N HIS A 11 -7.44 -20.49 -29.20
CA HIS A 11 -8.58 -21.12 -29.84
C HIS A 11 -8.21 -21.77 -31.19
N ALA A 12 -7.39 -21.11 -32.01
CA ALA A 12 -6.91 -21.65 -33.27
C ALA A 12 -6.03 -22.90 -33.04
N HIS A 13 -5.18 -22.88 -32.03
CA HIS A 13 -4.35 -24.02 -31.65
C HIS A 13 -5.20 -25.22 -31.20
N LEU A 14 -6.16 -25.01 -30.30
CA LEU A 14 -7.05 -26.06 -29.82
C LEU A 14 -7.86 -26.68 -30.98
N ARG A 15 -8.33 -25.87 -31.93
CA ARG A 15 -8.99 -26.35 -33.15
C ARG A 15 -8.08 -27.21 -34.02
N ALA A 16 -6.84 -26.78 -34.24
CA ALA A 16 -5.86 -27.55 -35.00
C ALA A 16 -5.54 -28.90 -34.35
N GLN A 17 -5.61 -28.98 -33.02
CA GLN A 17 -5.46 -30.22 -32.24
C GLN A 17 -6.76 -31.06 -32.16
N GLY A 18 -7.81 -30.70 -32.89
CA GLY A 18 -9.07 -31.46 -32.98
C GLY A 18 -10.14 -31.09 -31.95
N CYS A 19 -9.94 -30.03 -31.15
CA CYS A 19 -10.89 -29.57 -30.13
C CYS A 19 -11.82 -28.47 -30.69
N ALA A 20 -12.62 -28.80 -31.70
CA ALA A 20 -13.37 -27.81 -32.49
C ALA A 20 -14.67 -27.29 -31.85
N SER A 21 -15.16 -27.93 -30.80
CA SER A 21 -16.45 -27.64 -30.16
C SER A 21 -16.44 -26.40 -29.25
N LEU A 22 -15.27 -25.84 -28.94
CA LEU A 22 -15.14 -24.72 -28.01
C LEU A 22 -15.54 -23.38 -28.66
N THR A 23 -16.25 -22.56 -27.89
CA THR A 23 -16.51 -21.14 -28.20
C THR A 23 -15.37 -20.26 -27.67
N ARG A 24 -15.26 -19.02 -28.17
CA ARG A 24 -14.24 -18.07 -27.66
C ARG A 24 -14.41 -17.77 -26.18
N SER A 25 -15.64 -17.63 -25.69
CA SER A 25 -15.91 -17.39 -24.27
C SER A 25 -15.48 -18.58 -23.40
N GLN A 26 -15.67 -19.81 -23.89
CA GLN A 26 -15.15 -21.00 -23.18
C GLN A 26 -13.63 -21.02 -23.16
N VAL A 27 -12.95 -20.60 -24.23
CA VAL A 27 -11.47 -20.50 -24.23
C VAL A 27 -10.97 -19.53 -23.16
N HIS A 28 -11.63 -18.38 -22.99
CA HIS A 28 -11.33 -17.45 -21.90
C HIS A 28 -11.47 -18.09 -20.51
N GLU A 29 -12.53 -18.87 -20.31
CA GLU A 29 -12.74 -19.63 -19.06
C GLU A 29 -11.68 -20.71 -18.84
N LEU A 30 -11.25 -21.42 -19.89
CA LEU A 30 -10.20 -22.43 -19.77
C LEU A 30 -8.82 -21.81 -19.51
N LEU A 31 -8.52 -20.65 -20.09
CA LEU A 31 -7.29 -19.90 -19.79
C LEU A 31 -7.26 -19.45 -18.32
N ALA A 32 -8.38 -18.94 -17.80
CA ALA A 32 -8.50 -18.59 -16.40
C ALA A 32 -8.35 -19.83 -15.50
N ALA A 33 -8.97 -20.96 -15.87
CA ALA A 33 -8.82 -22.22 -15.16
C ALA A 33 -7.38 -22.73 -15.13
N ALA A 34 -6.66 -22.62 -16.26
CA ALA A 34 -5.25 -23.00 -16.35
C ALA A 34 -4.35 -22.16 -15.42
N ALA A 35 -4.70 -20.88 -15.23
CA ALA A 35 -4.06 -19.95 -14.31
C ALA A 35 -4.50 -20.14 -12.83
N GLY A 36 -5.30 -21.16 -12.51
CA GLY A 36 -5.74 -21.43 -11.14
C GLY A 36 -7.03 -20.72 -10.71
N PHE A 37 -7.67 -19.95 -11.59
CA PHE A 37 -8.91 -19.23 -11.25
C PHE A 37 -10.16 -20.08 -11.50
N SER A 38 -11.20 -19.85 -10.69
CA SER A 38 -12.47 -20.59 -10.83
C SER A 38 -13.28 -20.18 -12.06
N THR A 39 -13.18 -18.91 -12.46
CA THR A 39 -13.89 -18.33 -13.61
C THR A 39 -13.05 -17.26 -14.28
N HIS A 40 -13.39 -16.94 -15.53
CA HIS A 40 -12.80 -15.81 -16.22
C HIS A 40 -13.11 -14.45 -15.55
N ALA A 41 -14.27 -14.34 -14.89
CA ALA A 41 -14.61 -13.14 -14.13
C ALA A 41 -13.70 -12.97 -12.90
N ALA A 42 -13.41 -14.06 -12.18
CA ALA A 42 -12.47 -14.02 -11.05
C ALA A 42 -11.07 -13.61 -11.50
N PHE A 43 -10.58 -14.21 -12.60
CA PHE A 43 -9.32 -13.81 -13.23
C PHE A 43 -9.29 -12.30 -13.51
N HIS A 44 -10.32 -11.77 -14.17
CA HIS A 44 -10.39 -10.35 -14.51
C HIS A 44 -10.45 -9.38 -13.34
N HIS A 45 -10.84 -9.84 -12.15
CA HIS A 45 -10.89 -9.04 -10.93
C HIS A 45 -9.56 -9.09 -10.15
N GLN A 46 -8.72 -10.10 -10.39
CA GLN A 46 -7.55 -10.36 -9.55
C GLN A 46 -6.23 -10.34 -10.33
N ALA A 47 -6.28 -10.51 -11.65
CA ALA A 47 -5.10 -10.72 -12.48
C ALA A 47 -5.24 -10.16 -13.90
N ALA A 48 -4.10 -10.01 -14.54
CA ALA A 48 -3.96 -9.72 -15.96
C ALA A 48 -2.98 -10.70 -16.61
N TRP A 49 -3.06 -10.83 -17.93
CA TRP A 49 -2.02 -11.52 -18.70
C TRP A 49 -0.87 -10.55 -18.92
N CYS A 50 0.38 -11.03 -18.90
CA CYS A 50 1.55 -10.21 -19.16
C CYS A 50 2.44 -10.80 -20.27
N ASP A 51 3.31 -9.98 -20.85
CA ASP A 51 4.17 -10.36 -21.97
C ASP A 51 5.41 -11.19 -21.56
N VAL A 52 5.34 -11.87 -20.41
CA VAL A 52 6.31 -12.89 -19.99
C VAL A 52 5.82 -14.26 -20.42
N ALA A 53 6.72 -15.08 -20.98
CA ALA A 53 6.34 -16.40 -21.43
C ALA A 53 6.00 -17.29 -20.22
N TRP A 54 4.94 -18.10 -20.35
CA TRP A 54 4.49 -18.99 -19.28
C TRP A 54 5.62 -19.88 -18.74
N ARG A 55 6.41 -20.48 -19.64
CA ARG A 55 7.58 -21.31 -19.29
C ARG A 55 8.65 -20.61 -18.44
N ASP A 56 8.74 -19.29 -18.52
CA ASP A 56 9.75 -18.50 -17.80
C ASP A 56 9.24 -18.07 -16.41
N SER A 57 7.96 -18.33 -16.11
CA SER A 57 7.32 -17.98 -14.84
C SER A 57 7.44 -19.05 -13.75
N GLY A 58 7.83 -20.27 -14.10
CA GLY A 58 7.80 -21.41 -13.18
C GLY A 58 6.39 -21.87 -12.77
N LEU A 59 5.33 -21.26 -13.34
CA LEU A 59 3.95 -21.67 -13.14
C LEU A 59 3.65 -22.98 -13.87
N VAL A 60 2.85 -23.83 -13.24
CA VAL A 60 2.33 -25.07 -13.85
C VAL A 60 0.85 -24.89 -14.13
N ALA A 61 0.42 -25.20 -15.35
CA ALA A 61 -1.00 -25.12 -15.71
C ALA A 61 -1.82 -26.10 -14.86
N ASP A 62 -2.92 -25.61 -14.27
CA ASP A 62 -3.84 -26.42 -13.47
C ASP A 62 -4.73 -27.28 -14.38
N GLU A 63 -4.19 -28.43 -14.81
CA GLU A 63 -4.89 -29.39 -15.69
C GLU A 63 -6.21 -29.87 -15.06
N ASP A 64 -6.27 -30.03 -13.74
CA ASP A 64 -7.47 -30.49 -13.04
C ASP A 64 -8.60 -29.46 -13.12
N ARG A 65 -8.31 -28.17 -12.90
CA ARG A 65 -9.31 -27.10 -13.09
C ARG A 65 -9.77 -26.98 -14.53
N ILE A 66 -8.88 -27.14 -15.50
CA ILE A 66 -9.26 -27.16 -16.91
C ILE A 66 -10.26 -28.29 -17.17
N ILE A 67 -9.97 -29.50 -16.67
CA ILE A 67 -10.87 -30.66 -16.80
C ILE A 67 -12.24 -30.37 -16.15
N GLN A 68 -12.25 -29.85 -14.92
CA GLN A 68 -13.48 -29.49 -14.22
C GLN A 68 -14.31 -28.48 -15.02
N ARG A 69 -13.68 -27.45 -15.59
CA ARG A 69 -14.37 -26.42 -16.38
C ARG A 69 -14.91 -26.99 -17.70
N CYS A 70 -14.17 -27.86 -18.37
CA CYS A 70 -14.66 -28.57 -19.55
C CYS A 70 -15.89 -29.44 -19.26
N LEU A 71 -15.89 -30.17 -18.14
CA LEU A 71 -17.05 -30.98 -17.72
C LEU A 71 -18.29 -30.12 -17.48
N GLN A 72 -18.12 -28.93 -16.89
CA GLN A 72 -19.22 -27.97 -16.69
C GLN A 72 -19.81 -27.43 -18.01
N PHE A 73 -19.02 -27.42 -19.09
CA PHE A 73 -19.50 -27.10 -20.43
C PHE A 73 -20.23 -28.25 -21.13
N GLY A 74 -20.31 -29.43 -20.50
CA GLY A 74 -20.92 -30.63 -21.08
C GLY A 74 -20.00 -31.38 -22.06
N ILE A 75 -18.69 -31.15 -21.99
CA ILE A 75 -17.71 -31.86 -22.82
C ILE A 75 -17.50 -33.27 -22.25
N LEU A 76 -17.34 -34.26 -23.14
CA LEU A 76 -17.16 -35.65 -22.75
C LEU A 76 -15.84 -35.86 -21.96
N PRO A 77 -15.81 -36.75 -20.94
CA PRO A 77 -14.62 -36.95 -20.10
C PRO A 77 -13.33 -37.33 -20.85
N GLU A 78 -13.44 -38.04 -21.98
CA GLU A 78 -12.28 -38.40 -22.81
C GLU A 78 -11.72 -37.18 -23.57
N GLU A 79 -12.61 -36.25 -23.96
CA GLU A 79 -12.22 -35.01 -24.63
C GLU A 79 -11.64 -33.98 -23.65
N THR A 80 -12.11 -33.94 -22.40
CA THR A 80 -11.64 -32.96 -21.41
C THR A 80 -10.15 -33.13 -21.07
N LYS A 81 -9.68 -34.37 -20.87
CA LYS A 81 -8.26 -34.67 -20.62
C LYS A 81 -7.38 -34.24 -21.79
N ARG A 82 -7.83 -34.47 -23.02
CA ARG A 82 -7.12 -34.04 -24.23
C ARG A 82 -7.04 -32.52 -24.31
N ILE A 83 -8.14 -31.82 -24.06
CA ILE A 83 -8.17 -30.34 -24.05
C ILE A 83 -7.20 -29.80 -23.00
N ALA A 84 -7.23 -30.34 -21.77
CA ALA A 84 -6.33 -29.93 -20.70
C ALA A 84 -4.86 -30.10 -21.08
N LYS A 85 -4.48 -31.27 -21.60
CA LYS A 85 -3.10 -31.52 -22.05
C LYS A 85 -2.70 -30.61 -23.21
N CYS A 86 -3.57 -30.42 -24.20
CA CYS A 86 -3.30 -29.53 -25.32
C CYS A 86 -3.12 -28.08 -24.88
N LEU A 87 -3.95 -27.59 -23.94
CA LEU A 87 -3.84 -26.24 -23.41
C LEU A 87 -2.57 -26.07 -22.59
N ALA A 88 -2.25 -27.01 -21.68
CA ALA A 88 -1.01 -26.98 -20.91
C ALA A 88 0.23 -26.96 -21.83
N ASN A 89 0.27 -27.83 -22.85
CA ASN A 89 1.37 -27.85 -23.82
C ASN A 89 1.47 -26.53 -24.62
N PHE A 90 0.33 -25.93 -24.97
CA PHE A 90 0.33 -24.62 -25.64
C PHE A 90 0.91 -23.54 -24.72
N LEU A 91 0.53 -23.53 -23.44
CA LEU A 91 1.01 -22.56 -22.47
C LEU A 91 2.53 -22.65 -22.31
N GLU A 92 3.06 -23.85 -22.09
CA GLU A 92 4.51 -24.09 -22.01
C GLU A 92 5.27 -23.66 -23.27
N ALA A 93 4.70 -23.91 -24.46
CA ALA A 93 5.37 -23.61 -25.71
C ALA A 93 5.33 -22.12 -26.09
N SER A 94 4.20 -21.46 -25.89
CA SER A 94 3.91 -20.14 -26.48
C SER A 94 2.88 -19.31 -25.70
N GLY A 95 2.53 -19.73 -24.48
CA GLY A 95 1.61 -19.00 -23.61
C GLY A 95 2.24 -17.80 -22.93
N TYR A 96 1.37 -16.94 -22.42
CA TYR A 96 1.73 -15.78 -21.62
C TYR A 96 1.36 -16.04 -20.16
N ALA A 97 2.21 -15.61 -19.24
CA ALA A 97 1.98 -15.80 -17.81
C ALA A 97 0.88 -14.86 -17.28
N PRO A 98 0.03 -15.34 -16.36
CA PRO A 98 -0.85 -14.49 -15.57
C PRO A 98 -0.03 -13.80 -14.46
N VAL A 99 -0.42 -12.59 -14.07
CA VAL A 99 0.12 -11.89 -12.91
C VAL A 99 -1.03 -11.37 -12.05
N CYS A 100 -1.03 -11.71 -10.75
CA CYS A 100 -2.01 -11.19 -9.82
C CYS A 100 -1.68 -9.74 -9.46
N PHE A 101 -2.70 -8.89 -9.29
CA PHE A 101 -2.50 -7.49 -8.95
C PHE A 101 -1.81 -7.33 -7.60
N ASP A 102 -2.18 -8.13 -6.60
CA ASP A 102 -1.56 -8.06 -5.27
C ASP A 102 -0.10 -8.53 -5.27
N GLU A 103 0.24 -9.55 -6.05
CA GLU A 103 1.64 -10.00 -6.23
C GLU A 103 2.48 -8.92 -6.93
N LEU A 104 1.91 -8.27 -7.94
CA LEU A 104 2.57 -7.17 -8.65
C LEU A 104 2.79 -5.96 -7.73
N ILE A 105 1.80 -5.59 -6.93
CA ILE A 105 1.90 -4.51 -5.94
C ILE A 105 2.99 -4.83 -4.92
N ALA A 106 2.98 -6.05 -4.35
CA ALA A 106 3.95 -6.45 -3.35
C ALA A 106 5.39 -6.40 -3.90
N ALA A 107 5.59 -6.88 -5.13
CA ALA A 107 6.90 -6.91 -5.77
C ALA A 107 7.44 -5.50 -6.08
N LEU A 108 6.58 -4.55 -6.46
CA LEU A 108 6.97 -3.17 -6.73
C LEU A 108 7.11 -2.31 -5.46
N ALA A 109 6.37 -2.63 -4.40
CA ALA A 109 6.48 -1.92 -3.12
C ALA A 109 7.78 -2.28 -2.37
N SER A 110 8.24 -3.53 -2.44
CA SER A 110 9.47 -3.97 -1.76
C SER A 110 10.74 -3.30 -2.30
N ASP A 111 10.74 -2.89 -3.56
CA ASP A 111 11.87 -2.25 -4.23
C ASP A 111 12.08 -0.78 -3.81
N GLN A 112 11.07 -0.16 -3.16
CA GLN A 112 11.12 1.24 -2.72
C GLN A 112 11.73 1.42 -1.30
N GLY A 113 12.01 0.33 -0.57
CA GLY A 113 12.37 0.35 0.85
C GLY A 113 13.84 0.14 1.23
N GLU A 114 14.76 -0.07 0.28
CA GLU A 114 16.16 -0.46 0.57
C GLU A 114 17.09 0.73 0.95
N TRP A 115 16.66 1.59 1.89
CA TRP A 115 17.57 2.48 2.63
C TRP A 115 17.43 2.38 4.16
N MET A 116 16.65 1.44 4.70
CA MET A 116 16.76 1.06 6.12
C MET A 116 17.80 -0.04 6.28
N GLU A 117 18.67 0.12 7.28
CA GLU A 117 19.81 -0.74 7.56
C GLU A 117 19.46 -2.23 7.49
N MET A 118 20.33 -2.99 6.81
CA MET A 118 20.31 -4.45 6.78
C MET A 118 20.51 -5.04 8.18
N ASP A 119 19.49 -5.03 9.01
CA ASP A 119 19.36 -6.04 10.06
C ASP A 119 17.88 -6.34 10.37
N GLU A 120 17.54 -7.62 10.27
CA GLU A 120 16.35 -8.25 10.87
C GLU A 120 14.93 -7.83 10.44
N MET A 121 14.66 -7.68 9.14
CA MET A 121 13.33 -8.06 8.63
C MET A 121 13.45 -8.95 7.40
N LYS A 122 13.36 -10.26 7.61
CA LYS A 122 13.00 -11.20 6.54
C LYS A 122 11.54 -10.92 6.15
N SER A 123 11.30 -9.82 5.46
CA SER A 123 10.15 -9.76 4.56
C SER A 123 10.27 -10.98 3.66
N PRO A 124 9.21 -11.77 3.43
CA PRO A 124 9.24 -12.77 2.39
C PRO A 124 9.28 -11.99 1.08
N VAL A 125 10.48 -11.53 0.69
CA VAL A 125 10.78 -11.16 -0.69
C VAL A 125 10.34 -12.38 -1.45
N VAL A 126 9.19 -12.24 -2.12
CA VAL A 126 8.65 -13.32 -2.91
C VAL A 126 9.64 -13.37 -4.07
N ASP A 127 10.67 -14.22 -3.94
CA ASP A 127 11.64 -14.60 -4.96
C ASP A 127 10.88 -15.32 -6.09
N THR A 128 9.98 -14.57 -6.71
CA THR A 128 9.04 -14.97 -7.74
C THR A 128 9.59 -14.45 -9.04
N TRP A 129 9.28 -15.14 -10.14
CA TRP A 129 9.61 -14.66 -11.49
C TRP A 129 9.16 -13.21 -11.76
N ILE A 130 8.10 -12.75 -11.06
CA ILE A 130 7.58 -11.38 -11.09
C ILE A 130 8.71 -10.39 -10.76
N SER A 131 9.47 -10.65 -9.69
CA SER A 131 10.49 -9.73 -9.20
C SER A 131 11.69 -9.60 -10.14
N THR A 132 12.02 -10.63 -10.91
CA THR A 132 13.22 -10.59 -11.78
C THR A 132 12.93 -10.11 -13.19
N ILE A 133 11.96 -10.72 -13.89
CA ILE A 133 11.73 -10.44 -15.32
C ILE A 133 10.80 -9.25 -15.48
N LEU A 134 9.74 -9.17 -14.67
CA LEU A 134 8.70 -8.17 -14.87
C LEU A 134 9.14 -6.81 -14.34
N ILE A 135 9.70 -6.74 -13.12
CA ILE A 135 10.23 -5.49 -12.55
C ILE A 135 11.34 -4.91 -13.44
N SER A 136 12.29 -5.73 -13.90
CA SER A 136 13.37 -5.25 -14.77
C SER A 136 12.84 -4.56 -16.03
N ARG A 137 11.74 -5.04 -16.63
CA ARG A 137 11.10 -4.41 -17.80
C ARG A 137 10.29 -3.16 -17.44
N MET A 138 9.82 -3.05 -16.20
CA MET A 138 9.07 -1.88 -15.72
C MET A 138 9.97 -0.71 -15.34
N GLN A 139 11.20 -1.00 -14.90
CA GLN A 139 12.23 -0.01 -14.59
C GLN A 139 12.95 0.55 -15.83
N GLU A 140 12.80 -0.10 -17.00
CA GLU A 140 13.24 0.48 -18.27
C GLU A 140 12.45 1.76 -18.60
N ASP A 141 12.96 2.57 -19.55
CA ASP A 141 12.25 3.78 -19.97
C ASP A 141 10.80 3.52 -20.38
N PHE A 142 9.93 4.51 -20.17
CA PHE A 142 8.49 4.35 -20.36
C PHE A 142 8.09 3.79 -21.73
N ASP A 143 8.77 4.20 -22.81
CA ASP A 143 8.49 3.72 -24.16
C ASP A 143 8.92 2.27 -24.38
N ALA A 144 10.08 1.87 -23.83
CA ALA A 144 10.54 0.50 -23.82
C ALA A 144 9.58 -0.40 -23.01
N MET A 145 9.24 -0.02 -21.77
CA MET A 145 8.28 -0.73 -20.93
C MET A 145 6.95 -0.92 -21.68
N ARG A 146 6.41 0.14 -22.26
CA ARG A 146 5.14 0.11 -23.01
C ARG A 146 5.22 -0.79 -24.25
N GLY A 147 6.35 -0.79 -24.95
CA GLY A 147 6.59 -1.65 -26.10
C GLY A 147 6.71 -3.13 -25.74
N GLN A 148 7.25 -3.42 -24.56
CA GLN A 148 7.50 -4.78 -24.08
C GLN A 148 6.35 -5.40 -23.30
N LEU A 149 5.50 -4.59 -22.64
CA LEU A 149 4.41 -5.04 -21.77
C LEU A 149 2.98 -4.67 -22.25
N PRO A 150 2.66 -4.68 -23.56
CA PRO A 150 1.35 -4.23 -24.03
C PRO A 150 0.16 -5.06 -23.51
N LEU A 151 0.35 -6.36 -23.26
CA LEU A 151 -0.71 -7.25 -22.76
C LEU A 151 -1.05 -6.94 -21.30
N LEU A 152 -0.01 -6.66 -20.49
CA LEU A 152 -0.17 -6.27 -19.10
C LEU A 152 -0.88 -4.92 -18.98
N LEU A 153 -0.42 -3.92 -19.75
CA LEU A 153 -0.98 -2.58 -19.71
C LEU A 153 -2.45 -2.56 -20.18
N GLU A 154 -2.79 -3.30 -21.25
CA GLU A 154 -4.19 -3.48 -21.68
C GLU A 154 -5.03 -4.16 -20.58
N GLY A 155 -4.47 -5.18 -19.90
CA GLY A 155 -5.14 -5.91 -18.84
C GLY A 155 -5.43 -5.06 -17.60
N LEU A 156 -4.45 -4.27 -17.17
CA LEU A 156 -4.57 -3.31 -16.05
C LEU A 156 -5.62 -2.23 -16.36
N GLU A 157 -5.57 -1.62 -17.55
CA GLU A 157 -6.58 -0.63 -17.94
C GLU A 157 -7.98 -1.23 -18.02
N ALA A 158 -8.11 -2.42 -18.59
CA ALA A 158 -9.40 -3.09 -18.69
C ALA A 158 -9.97 -3.46 -17.31
N ALA A 159 -9.13 -3.79 -16.34
CA ALA A 159 -9.53 -4.06 -14.96
C ALA A 159 -9.87 -2.78 -14.19
N ALA A 160 -9.07 -1.72 -14.33
CA ALA A 160 -9.36 -0.41 -13.77
C ALA A 160 -10.67 0.19 -14.32
N ALA A 161 -10.96 0.01 -15.62
CA ALA A 161 -12.23 0.42 -16.22
C ALA A 161 -13.46 -0.31 -15.64
N ARG A 162 -13.26 -1.42 -14.92
CA ARG A 162 -14.30 -2.14 -14.15
C ARG A 162 -14.30 -1.76 -12.66
N SER A 163 -13.59 -0.70 -12.28
CA SER A 163 -13.45 -0.22 -10.90
C SER A 163 -12.81 -1.23 -9.95
N VAL A 164 -11.86 -2.03 -10.45
CA VAL A 164 -11.08 -2.94 -9.60
C VAL A 164 -9.99 -2.13 -8.89
N ALA A 165 -10.12 -1.96 -7.56
CA ALA A 165 -9.20 -1.15 -6.75
C ALA A 165 -7.73 -1.60 -6.86
N ALA A 166 -7.46 -2.91 -6.75
CA ALA A 166 -6.11 -3.46 -6.87
C ALA A 166 -5.50 -3.21 -8.26
N ALA A 167 -6.31 -3.17 -9.33
CA ALA A 167 -5.80 -2.85 -10.66
C ALA A 167 -5.41 -1.37 -10.77
N HIS A 168 -6.18 -0.47 -10.14
CA HIS A 168 -5.80 0.94 -10.03
C HIS A 168 -4.48 1.09 -9.26
N LEU A 169 -4.34 0.46 -8.10
CA LEU A 169 -3.11 0.54 -7.32
C LEU A 169 -1.90 -0.07 -8.06
N ALA A 170 -2.07 -1.25 -8.68
CA ALA A 170 -1.03 -1.86 -9.50
C ALA A 170 -0.62 -0.98 -10.67
N THR A 171 -1.57 -0.31 -11.34
CA THR A 171 -1.26 0.65 -12.42
C THR A 171 -0.48 1.84 -11.88
N ALA A 172 -0.78 2.33 -10.68
CA ALA A 172 -0.03 3.41 -10.06
C ALA A 172 1.42 3.00 -9.81
N TYR A 173 1.66 1.83 -9.19
CA TYR A 173 3.02 1.31 -8.95
C TYR A 173 3.81 1.10 -10.24
N VAL A 174 3.20 0.55 -11.29
CA VAL A 174 3.85 0.38 -12.61
C VAL A 174 4.28 1.73 -13.20
N LEU A 175 3.53 2.79 -12.91
CA LEU A 175 3.82 4.14 -13.41
C LEU A 175 4.71 4.95 -12.48
N ASP A 176 5.03 4.48 -11.27
CA ASP A 176 5.63 5.33 -10.24
C ASP A 176 7.04 5.82 -10.63
N ALA A 177 7.85 4.95 -11.23
CA ALA A 177 9.17 5.32 -11.76
C ALA A 177 9.13 6.36 -12.90
N HIS A 178 7.97 6.51 -13.56
CA HIS A 178 7.78 7.34 -14.76
C HIS A 178 6.91 8.58 -14.52
N GLY A 179 6.08 8.54 -13.49
CA GLY A 179 5.07 9.55 -13.16
C GLY A 179 5.11 10.00 -11.70
N GLY A 180 6.06 9.49 -10.92
CA GLY A 180 6.44 10.02 -9.61
C GLY A 180 7.00 11.42 -9.75
N LEU A 181 6.73 12.26 -8.75
CA LEU A 181 7.22 13.62 -8.70
C LEU A 181 8.10 13.80 -7.46
N SER A 182 8.82 14.92 -7.42
CA SER A 182 9.53 15.31 -6.21
C SER A 182 8.55 15.51 -5.04
N GLU A 183 9.02 15.29 -3.81
CA GLU A 183 8.24 15.53 -2.60
C GLU A 183 7.62 16.94 -2.58
N GLU A 184 8.37 17.97 -3.02
CA GLU A 184 7.86 19.34 -3.11
C GLU A 184 6.64 19.48 -4.03
N ASP A 185 6.65 18.80 -5.17
CA ASP A 185 5.56 18.82 -6.16
C ASP A 185 4.38 17.96 -5.71
N ASP A 186 4.61 16.88 -4.97
CA ASP A 186 3.57 16.07 -4.36
C ASP A 186 2.89 16.82 -3.20
N HIS A 187 3.64 17.49 -2.34
CA HIS A 187 3.08 18.40 -1.35
C HIS A 187 2.30 19.55 -1.99
N ARG A 188 2.78 20.11 -3.12
CA ARG A 188 2.06 21.15 -3.87
C ARG A 188 0.75 20.62 -4.42
N PHE A 189 0.76 19.41 -4.99
CA PHE A 189 -0.44 18.75 -5.47
C PHE A 189 -1.41 18.44 -4.33
N GLY A 190 -0.92 17.94 -3.20
CA GLY A 190 -1.71 17.68 -2.01
C GLY A 190 -2.45 18.92 -1.49
N ARG A 191 -1.78 20.08 -1.45
CA ARG A 191 -2.43 21.36 -1.14
C ARG A 191 -3.55 21.69 -2.11
N GLU A 192 -3.37 21.43 -3.40
CA GLU A 192 -4.40 21.68 -4.40
C GLU A 192 -5.56 20.69 -4.29
N LEU A 193 -5.27 19.41 -4.04
CA LEU A 193 -6.27 18.37 -3.79
C LEU A 193 -7.16 18.74 -2.61
N ARG A 194 -6.58 19.18 -1.47
CA ARG A 194 -7.33 19.66 -0.30
C ARG A 194 -8.20 20.88 -0.62
N ARG A 195 -7.68 21.85 -1.39
CA ARG A 195 -8.46 23.03 -1.81
C ARG A 195 -9.64 22.69 -2.69
N ARG A 196 -9.47 21.72 -3.61
CA ARG A 196 -10.52 21.33 -4.57
C ARG A 196 -11.48 20.28 -4.02
N GLY A 197 -11.09 19.55 -2.98
CA GLY A 197 -11.83 18.43 -2.40
C GLY A 197 -11.89 17.17 -3.28
N GLN A 198 -11.54 17.29 -4.57
CA GLN A 198 -11.49 16.17 -5.50
C GLN A 198 -10.53 16.45 -6.66
N TRP A 199 -10.03 15.38 -7.27
CA TRP A 199 -9.27 15.40 -8.51
C TRP A 199 -9.88 14.41 -9.50
N SER A 200 -10.54 14.91 -10.55
CA SER A 200 -11.40 14.09 -11.43
C SER A 200 -10.95 14.07 -12.88
N THR A 201 -9.73 14.50 -13.19
CA THR A 201 -9.20 14.42 -14.54
C THR A 201 -8.92 12.96 -14.89
N GLN A 202 -9.83 12.34 -15.65
CA GLN A 202 -9.59 11.03 -16.24
C GLN A 202 -8.36 11.12 -17.16
N PRO A 203 -7.38 10.22 -16.98
CA PRO A 203 -6.19 10.21 -17.79
C PRO A 203 -6.48 9.56 -19.14
N VAL A 204 -5.65 9.92 -20.11
CA VAL A 204 -5.60 9.25 -21.40
C VAL A 204 -5.19 7.78 -21.26
N THR A 205 -5.51 6.98 -22.26
CA THR A 205 -5.09 5.57 -22.37
C THR A 205 -3.58 5.46 -22.61
N PHE A 206 -2.96 4.32 -22.30
CA PHE A 206 -1.55 4.08 -22.61
C PHE A 206 -1.22 4.25 -24.11
N ALA A 207 -2.19 3.97 -24.98
CA ALA A 207 -2.05 4.17 -26.42
C ALA A 207 -1.97 5.66 -26.80
N GLU A 208 -2.83 6.49 -26.21
CA GLU A 208 -2.89 7.94 -26.49
C GLU A 208 -1.65 8.69 -25.98
N ILE A 209 -1.02 8.21 -24.90
CA ILE A 209 0.23 8.80 -24.38
C ILE A 209 1.35 8.75 -25.42
N ALA A 210 1.41 7.67 -26.22
CA ALA A 210 2.45 7.46 -27.21
C ALA A 210 2.36 8.42 -28.41
N GLU A 211 1.18 8.98 -28.66
CA GLU A 211 0.91 9.86 -29.80
C GLU A 211 0.99 11.35 -29.42
N GLY A 212 1.13 11.66 -28.12
CA GLY A 212 1.09 13.01 -27.58
C GLY A 212 2.45 13.69 -27.44
N THR A 213 2.48 15.02 -27.57
CA THR A 213 3.69 15.85 -27.39
C THR A 213 4.12 15.98 -25.92
N ASP A 214 3.19 15.77 -24.97
CA ASP A 214 3.39 15.97 -23.52
C ASP A 214 3.26 14.64 -22.74
N SER A 215 3.94 13.59 -23.20
CA SER A 215 3.83 12.23 -22.64
C SER A 215 4.06 12.18 -21.12
N PHE A 216 5.08 12.88 -20.62
CA PHE A 216 5.37 12.95 -19.18
C PHE A 216 4.19 13.49 -18.35
N ILE A 217 3.59 14.61 -18.79
CA ILE A 217 2.45 15.23 -18.07
C ILE A 217 1.27 14.25 -18.03
N GLN A 218 1.04 13.52 -19.12
CA GLN A 218 -0.02 12.53 -19.21
C GLN A 218 0.27 11.29 -18.36
N VAL A 219 1.53 10.85 -18.27
CA VAL A 219 1.96 9.76 -17.38
C VAL A 219 1.76 10.14 -15.91
N VAL A 220 2.20 11.33 -15.50
CA VAL A 220 1.98 11.87 -14.14
C VAL A 220 0.48 11.96 -13.83
N ALA A 221 -0.33 12.48 -14.76
CA ALA A 221 -1.78 12.55 -14.58
C ALA A 221 -2.42 11.15 -14.45
N LYS A 222 -1.94 10.16 -15.23
CA LYS A 222 -2.40 8.78 -15.18
C LYS A 222 -2.02 8.10 -13.88
N HIS A 223 -0.77 8.21 -13.46
CA HIS A 223 -0.28 7.75 -12.17
C HIS A 223 -1.18 8.25 -11.02
N ARG A 224 -1.36 9.57 -10.93
CA ARG A 224 -2.19 10.21 -9.89
C ARG A 224 -3.64 9.79 -9.92
N TYR A 225 -4.24 9.72 -11.11
CA TYR A 225 -5.63 9.26 -11.23
C TYR A 225 -5.79 7.85 -10.66
N HIS A 226 -4.92 6.92 -11.06
CA HIS A 226 -5.03 5.54 -10.61
C HIS A 226 -4.79 5.42 -9.11
N LEU A 227 -3.80 6.14 -8.56
CA LEU A 227 -3.56 6.14 -7.11
C LEU A 227 -4.76 6.69 -6.32
N LEU A 228 -5.33 7.82 -6.73
CA LEU A 228 -6.50 8.42 -6.07
C LEU A 228 -7.77 7.58 -6.25
N GLU A 229 -7.98 6.92 -7.39
CA GLU A 229 -9.12 6.02 -7.60
C GLU A 229 -9.02 4.74 -6.75
N ALA A 230 -7.80 4.21 -6.54
CA ALA A 230 -7.58 3.11 -5.61
C ALA A 230 -7.95 3.53 -4.17
N ALA A 231 -7.50 4.72 -3.74
CA ALA A 231 -7.85 5.28 -2.44
C ALA A 231 -9.37 5.52 -2.28
N ARG A 232 -10.04 6.07 -3.31
CA ARG A 232 -11.51 6.23 -3.35
C ARG A 232 -12.26 4.90 -3.24
N SER A 233 -11.68 3.85 -3.80
CA SER A 233 -12.19 2.49 -3.71
C SER A 233 -11.90 1.82 -2.36
N LYS A 234 -11.36 2.57 -1.39
CA LYS A 234 -11.02 2.12 -0.03
C LYS A 234 -9.95 1.04 0.02
N ASP A 235 -9.04 0.99 -0.96
CA ASP A 235 -7.82 0.19 -0.81
C ASP A 235 -6.93 0.84 0.27
N ARG A 236 -6.70 0.12 1.37
CA ARG A 236 -5.95 0.62 2.54
C ARG A 236 -4.53 1.06 2.17
N ARG A 237 -3.85 0.30 1.32
CA ARG A 237 -2.48 0.60 0.87
C ARG A 237 -2.44 1.91 0.10
N ALA A 238 -3.42 2.12 -0.79
CA ALA A 238 -3.55 3.36 -1.54
C ALA A 238 -3.88 4.55 -0.64
N LEU A 239 -4.76 4.37 0.36
CA LEU A 239 -5.11 5.42 1.32
C LEU A 239 -3.89 5.90 2.11
N LEU A 240 -3.06 4.97 2.60
CA LEU A 240 -1.80 5.28 3.29
C LEU A 240 -0.85 6.03 2.36
N LEU A 241 -0.62 5.52 1.15
CA LEU A 241 0.29 6.15 0.19
C LEU A 241 -0.15 7.56 -0.22
N THR A 242 -1.46 7.81 -0.35
CA THR A 242 -1.98 9.15 -0.61
C THR A 242 -1.93 10.08 0.60
N ALA A 243 -2.05 9.52 1.81
CA ALA A 243 -1.89 10.28 3.04
C ALA A 243 -0.46 10.79 3.17
N GLU A 244 0.52 9.90 2.97
CA GLU A 244 1.95 10.23 3.00
C GLU A 244 2.31 11.26 1.91
N ARG A 245 2.02 10.95 0.64
CA ARG A 245 2.46 11.81 -0.48
C ARG A 245 1.70 13.12 -0.58
N TYR A 246 0.37 13.07 -0.39
CA TYR A 246 -0.51 14.20 -0.69
C TYR A 246 -1.14 14.81 0.56
N GLY A 247 -1.03 14.21 1.74
CA GLY A 247 -1.84 14.59 2.90
C GLY A 247 -3.34 14.43 2.61
N ASP A 248 -3.73 13.34 1.96
CA ASP A 248 -5.14 12.97 1.77
C ASP A 248 -5.71 12.39 3.08
N PRO A 249 -6.73 13.01 3.70
CA PRO A 249 -7.31 12.53 4.97
C PRO A 249 -8.15 11.25 4.84
N GLY A 250 -8.32 10.68 3.65
CA GLY A 250 -9.17 9.50 3.44
C GLY A 250 -8.84 8.31 4.35
N VAL A 251 -7.58 8.18 4.76
CA VAL A 251 -7.09 7.13 5.67
C VAL A 251 -7.68 7.24 7.08
N LEU A 252 -8.05 8.45 7.53
CA LEU A 252 -8.60 8.71 8.86
C LEU A 252 -9.99 8.09 9.09
N GLU A 253 -10.63 7.60 8.03
CA GLU A 253 -11.92 6.89 8.08
C GLU A 253 -11.75 5.38 8.32
N LEU A 254 -10.53 4.87 8.31
CA LEU A 254 -10.24 3.46 8.55
C LEU A 254 -10.09 3.16 10.04
N GLU A 255 -10.27 1.89 10.40
CA GLU A 255 -9.91 1.41 11.73
C GLU A 255 -8.38 1.45 11.91
N PRO A 256 -7.88 1.91 13.08
CA PRO A 256 -6.47 1.85 13.40
C PRO A 256 -5.88 0.45 13.24
N SER A 257 -4.68 0.36 12.67
CA SER A 257 -3.83 -0.81 12.82
C SER A 257 -2.35 -0.46 12.72
N ASP A 258 -1.49 -1.46 12.91
CA ASP A 258 -0.04 -1.33 13.10
C ASP A 258 0.72 -0.65 11.95
N ASP A 259 0.13 -0.57 10.77
CA ASP A 259 0.66 0.13 9.58
C ASP A 259 0.33 1.64 9.54
N MET A 260 -0.39 2.15 10.54
CA MET A 260 -0.68 3.58 10.70
C MET A 260 0.13 4.12 11.87
N ASP A 261 1.08 5.01 11.62
CA ASP A 261 1.73 5.77 12.68
C ASP A 261 0.71 6.75 13.30
N PRO A 262 0.34 6.60 14.58
CA PRO A 262 -0.63 7.47 15.21
C PRO A 262 -0.20 8.95 15.29
N TYR A 263 1.10 9.27 15.29
CA TYR A 263 1.57 10.66 15.21
C TYR A 263 1.27 11.25 13.84
N GLU A 264 1.61 10.53 12.77
CA GLU A 264 1.30 10.97 11.41
C GLU A 264 -0.22 11.13 11.20
N MET A 265 -1.02 10.21 11.76
CA MET A 265 -2.48 10.32 11.70
C MET A 265 -3.01 11.53 12.47
N ALA A 266 -2.40 11.88 13.60
CA ALA A 266 -2.77 13.07 14.36
C ALA A 266 -2.43 14.36 13.59
N ASP A 267 -1.23 14.44 13.02
CA ASP A 267 -0.80 15.58 12.21
C ASP A 267 -1.66 15.74 10.95
N LEU A 268 -1.98 14.63 10.29
CA LEU A 268 -2.86 14.61 9.13
C LEU A 268 -4.27 15.10 9.48
N ALA A 269 -4.81 14.68 10.64
CA ALA A 269 -6.11 15.10 11.12
C ALA A 269 -6.16 16.62 11.38
N ASP A 270 -5.13 17.17 12.02
CA ASP A 270 -4.99 18.61 12.23
C ASP A 270 -4.87 19.38 10.92
N ALA A 271 -3.99 18.94 10.03
CA ALA A 271 -3.80 19.54 8.71
C ALA A 271 -5.09 19.54 7.87
N SER A 272 -6.01 18.63 8.19
CA SER A 272 -7.32 18.48 7.56
C SER A 272 -8.47 19.15 8.32
N GLY A 273 -8.16 19.88 9.40
CA GLY A 273 -9.13 20.64 10.19
C GLY A 273 -10.05 19.76 11.04
N ARG A 274 -9.57 18.59 11.49
CA ARG A 274 -10.30 17.61 12.32
C ARG A 274 -9.57 17.38 13.65
N PRO A 275 -9.39 18.40 14.50
CA PRO A 275 -8.62 18.30 15.74
C PRO A 275 -9.17 17.26 16.73
N GLU A 276 -10.47 16.94 16.64
CA GLU A 276 -11.09 15.88 17.43
C GLU A 276 -10.54 14.47 17.10
N LEU A 277 -10.17 14.23 15.84
CA LEU A 277 -9.52 12.97 15.44
C LEU A 277 -8.05 12.97 15.86
N ALA A 278 -7.36 14.11 15.74
CA ALA A 278 -5.99 14.23 16.23
C ALA A 278 -5.89 13.91 17.73
N TYR A 279 -6.83 14.42 18.53
CA TYR A 279 -6.93 14.08 19.95
C TYR A 279 -7.10 12.57 20.17
N GLN A 280 -7.95 11.89 19.37
CA GLN A 280 -8.19 10.45 19.51
C GLN A 280 -6.92 9.63 19.26
N TRP A 281 -6.16 9.96 18.21
CA TRP A 281 -4.90 9.30 17.89
C TRP A 281 -3.83 9.52 18.96
N LEU A 282 -3.67 10.76 19.44
CA LEU A 282 -2.76 11.06 20.56
C LEU A 282 -3.18 10.36 21.87
N ALA A 283 -4.48 10.22 22.12
CA ALA A 283 -4.98 9.51 23.29
C ALA A 283 -4.73 7.99 23.21
N VAL A 284 -4.63 7.40 22.02
CA VAL A 284 -4.18 6.00 21.86
C VAL A 284 -2.71 5.89 22.28
N LEU A 285 -1.84 6.72 21.71
CA LEU A 285 -0.40 6.75 22.06
C LEU A 285 -0.17 6.95 23.56
N ALA A 286 -0.86 7.92 24.17
CA ALA A 286 -0.75 8.17 25.59
C ALA A 286 -1.15 6.95 26.44
N ARG A 287 -2.16 6.17 26.00
CA ARG A 287 -2.54 4.92 26.70
C ARG A 287 -1.56 3.78 26.48
N GLU A 288 -0.75 3.82 25.43
CA GLU A 288 0.33 2.87 25.17
C GLU A 288 1.63 3.23 25.90
N GLY A 289 1.67 4.40 26.55
CA GLY A 289 2.81 4.86 27.36
C GLY A 289 3.68 5.91 26.68
N GLU A 290 3.27 6.45 25.53
CA GLU A 290 4.02 7.51 24.86
C GLU A 290 3.89 8.84 25.60
N VAL A 291 4.96 9.19 26.30
CA VAL A 291 5.02 10.37 27.18
C VAL A 291 4.99 11.68 26.38
N SER A 292 5.53 11.70 25.16
CA SER A 292 5.44 12.86 24.29
C SER A 292 3.99 13.14 23.88
N ALA A 293 3.19 12.11 23.60
CA ALA A 293 1.76 12.26 23.30
C ALA A 293 0.98 12.78 24.51
N MET A 294 1.29 12.28 25.71
CA MET A 294 0.74 12.81 26.97
C MET A 294 0.99 14.31 27.13
N ARG A 295 2.21 14.77 26.85
CA ARG A 295 2.57 16.19 26.90
C ARG A 295 1.75 17.02 25.92
N THR A 296 1.70 16.63 24.65
CA THR A 296 0.91 17.31 23.61
C THR A 296 -0.57 17.41 23.98
N LEU A 297 -1.15 16.35 24.57
CA LEU A 297 -2.54 16.37 25.04
C LEU A 297 -2.77 17.43 26.13
N ILE A 298 -1.81 17.59 27.04
CA ILE A 298 -1.89 18.57 28.14
C ILE A 298 -1.72 20.00 27.63
N GLU A 299 -0.67 20.25 26.86
CA GLU A 299 -0.26 21.61 26.47
C GLU A 299 -1.09 22.17 25.30
N ASP A 300 -1.32 21.35 24.27
CA ASP A 300 -1.87 21.85 23.00
C ASP A 300 -3.34 21.49 22.78
N ARG A 301 -3.84 20.43 23.43
CA ARG A 301 -5.21 19.92 23.20
C ARG A 301 -6.22 20.31 24.27
N GLY A 302 -5.79 21.04 25.30
CA GLY A 302 -6.69 21.54 26.33
C GLY A 302 -7.35 20.42 27.13
N GLU A 303 -6.55 19.45 27.59
CA GLU A 303 -7.04 18.36 28.43
C GLU A 303 -7.78 18.86 29.68
N THR A 304 -8.71 18.03 30.15
CA THR A 304 -9.38 18.32 31.42
C THR A 304 -8.35 18.26 32.56
N PRO A 305 -8.46 19.08 33.61
CA PRO A 305 -7.52 19.05 34.73
C PRO A 305 -7.34 17.64 35.32
N PHE A 306 -8.44 16.88 35.43
CA PHE A 306 -8.39 15.50 35.90
C PHE A 306 -7.52 14.60 34.99
N ARG A 307 -7.75 14.63 33.67
CA ARG A 307 -7.00 13.82 32.71
C ARG A 307 -5.53 14.24 32.62
N ALA A 308 -5.25 15.54 32.64
CA ALA A 308 -3.88 16.05 32.65
C ALA A 308 -3.08 15.49 33.84
N TRP A 309 -3.69 15.45 35.04
CA TRP A 309 -3.04 14.81 36.20
C TRP A 309 -2.91 13.29 36.08
N VAL A 310 -3.85 12.57 35.46
CA VAL A 310 -3.68 11.14 35.15
C VAL A 310 -2.41 10.94 34.29
N TRP A 311 -2.22 11.77 33.27
CA TRP A 311 -1.04 11.73 32.41
C TRP A 311 0.26 12.08 33.14
N ILE A 312 0.27 13.11 34.00
CA ILE A 312 1.44 13.41 34.86
C ILE A 312 1.80 12.19 35.72
N HIS A 313 0.84 11.58 36.41
CA HIS A 313 1.10 10.42 37.27
C HIS A 313 1.57 9.20 36.48
N LEU A 314 1.00 8.94 35.31
CA LEU A 314 1.43 7.86 34.44
C LEU A 314 2.86 8.08 33.94
N SER A 315 3.20 9.30 33.52
CA SER A 315 4.54 9.66 33.05
C SER A 315 5.63 9.43 34.12
N ARG A 316 5.30 9.68 35.39
CA ARG A 316 6.15 9.35 36.55
C ARG A 316 6.40 7.87 36.70
N MET A 317 5.34 7.05 36.58
CA MET A 317 5.45 5.60 36.68
C MET A 317 6.31 5.03 35.54
N LEU A 318 6.22 5.63 34.35
CA LEU A 318 7.03 5.29 33.17
C LEU A 318 8.47 5.85 33.22
N GLY A 319 8.85 6.56 34.29
CA GLY A 319 10.21 7.07 34.48
C GLY A 319 10.56 8.33 33.67
N ARG A 320 9.57 8.99 33.05
CA ARG A 320 9.72 10.29 32.39
C ARG A 320 8.71 11.27 32.96
N ASP A 321 8.96 11.77 34.17
CA ASP A 321 8.07 12.69 34.88
C ASP A 321 7.92 14.03 34.15
N LEU A 322 6.76 14.26 33.55
CA LEU A 322 6.43 15.51 32.84
C LEU A 322 6.37 16.76 33.74
N SER A 323 6.34 16.61 35.07
CA SER A 323 6.35 17.74 36.01
C SER A 323 7.76 18.23 36.37
N GLN A 324 8.81 17.56 35.90
CA GLN A 324 10.20 17.95 36.14
C GLN A 324 10.80 18.56 34.89
N ASP A 325 11.60 19.62 35.08
CA ASP A 325 12.41 20.17 34.00
C ASP A 325 13.41 19.12 33.51
N ARG A 326 13.58 19.05 32.19
CA ARG A 326 14.56 18.15 31.59
C ARG A 326 15.42 18.92 30.61
N PHE A 327 16.52 19.43 31.12
CA PHE A 327 17.54 20.11 30.34
C PHE A 327 18.74 19.21 30.06
N GLU A 328 19.29 19.34 28.86
CA GLU A 328 20.52 18.67 28.46
C GLU A 328 21.47 19.66 27.77
N ALA A 329 22.76 19.37 27.85
CA ALA A 329 23.75 20.14 27.10
C ALA A 329 23.69 19.70 25.63
N ILE A 330 23.51 20.65 24.73
CA ILE A 330 23.51 20.43 23.28
C ILE A 330 24.63 21.23 22.62
N ASP A 331 25.09 20.76 21.47
CA ASP A 331 26.07 21.45 20.63
C ASP A 331 25.41 22.57 19.79
N GLU A 332 26.21 23.21 18.92
CA GLU A 332 25.73 24.28 18.03
C GLU A 332 24.76 23.81 16.93
N TYR A 333 24.64 22.49 16.74
CA TYR A 333 23.74 21.85 15.77
C TYR A 333 22.48 21.26 16.44
N GLY A 334 22.38 21.35 17.77
CA GLY A 334 21.26 20.83 18.56
C GLY A 334 21.36 19.33 18.90
N GLY A 335 22.51 18.70 18.62
CA GLY A 335 22.79 17.33 19.05
C GLY A 335 23.32 17.28 20.49
N PRO A 336 23.37 16.08 21.12
CA PRO A 336 23.96 15.92 22.45
C PRO A 336 25.40 16.44 22.48
N TYR A 337 25.73 17.25 23.49
CA TYR A 337 27.07 17.81 23.62
C TYR A 337 28.10 16.72 23.98
N ASP A 338 29.10 16.57 23.12
CA ASP A 338 30.26 15.68 23.34
C ASP A 338 31.46 16.50 23.84
N ASP A 339 31.85 16.26 25.09
CA ASP A 339 32.95 16.95 25.75
C ASP A 339 34.33 16.56 25.19
N ASP A 340 34.44 15.42 24.51
CA ASP A 340 35.67 14.98 23.82
C ASP A 340 35.89 15.75 22.50
N VAL A 341 34.82 16.18 21.82
CA VAL A 341 34.90 17.06 20.62
C VAL A 341 35.14 18.50 21.04
N GLY A 342 34.44 18.94 22.09
CA GLY A 342 34.46 20.32 22.59
C GLY A 342 33.73 21.32 21.69
N GLY A 343 33.65 22.57 22.13
CA GLY A 343 32.89 23.63 21.44
C GLY A 343 31.94 24.36 22.38
N PRO A 344 31.17 25.35 21.89
CA PRO A 344 30.15 26.01 22.70
C PRO A 344 29.04 25.02 23.08
N ALA A 345 28.72 24.96 24.37
CA ALA A 345 27.57 24.21 24.88
C ALA A 345 26.38 25.14 25.07
N TYR A 346 25.21 24.69 24.64
CA TYR A 346 23.93 25.35 24.86
C TYR A 346 23.04 24.48 25.75
N VAL A 347 22.03 25.09 26.37
CA VAL A 347 21.01 24.37 27.13
C VAL A 347 19.86 24.04 26.18
N GLY A 348 19.68 22.77 25.89
CA GLY A 348 18.51 22.22 25.21
C GLY A 348 17.56 21.55 26.20
N GLY A 349 16.40 21.12 25.73
CA GLY A 349 15.39 20.42 26.53
C GLY A 349 14.13 21.23 26.78
N GLU A 350 13.34 20.79 27.77
CA GLU A 350 11.96 21.22 27.97
C GLU A 350 11.67 21.51 29.45
N ASP A 351 10.89 22.56 29.71
CA ASP A 351 10.39 22.90 31.03
C ASP A 351 9.36 21.85 31.51
N GLY A 352 9.29 21.62 32.82
CA GLY A 352 8.25 20.80 33.42
C GLY A 352 6.87 21.45 33.31
N ILE A 353 5.83 20.61 33.18
CA ILE A 353 4.45 21.06 33.08
C ILE A 353 3.92 21.46 34.47
N GLU A 354 3.55 22.73 34.62
CA GLU A 354 2.87 23.23 35.82
C GLU A 354 1.35 23.14 35.68
N LEU A 355 0.71 22.24 36.45
CA LEU A 355 -0.75 22.11 36.50
C LEU A 355 -1.35 22.68 37.79
N VAL A 356 -2.57 23.20 37.68
CA VAL A 356 -3.36 23.57 38.87
C VAL A 356 -3.64 22.31 39.70
N PRO A 357 -3.31 22.29 41.01
CA PRO A 357 -3.53 21.12 41.85
C PRO A 357 -5.00 20.72 41.93
N LEU A 358 -5.27 19.41 41.87
CA LEU A 358 -6.60 18.84 42.13
C LEU A 358 -6.89 18.77 43.63
N ALA A 359 -8.19 18.65 43.97
CA ALA A 359 -8.58 18.26 45.31
C ALA A 359 -8.01 16.87 45.66
N ALA A 360 -7.69 16.63 46.93
CA ALA A 360 -7.00 15.41 47.37
C ALA A 360 -7.70 14.12 46.92
N ASP A 361 -9.03 14.06 46.99
CA ASP A 361 -9.80 12.90 46.53
C ASP A 361 -9.79 12.72 45.01
N GLU A 362 -9.78 13.81 44.24
CA GLU A 362 -9.69 13.75 42.78
C GLU A 362 -8.28 13.38 42.33
N ASN A 363 -7.25 13.91 42.99
CA ASN A 363 -5.86 13.53 42.73
C ASN A 363 -5.63 12.04 43.00
N ARG A 364 -6.12 11.52 44.13
CA ARG A 364 -6.04 10.08 44.44
C ARG A 364 -6.73 9.22 43.38
N ARG A 365 -7.89 9.66 42.87
CA ARG A 365 -8.57 8.97 41.76
C ARG A 365 -7.76 9.02 40.46
N ALA A 366 -7.09 10.13 40.18
CA ALA A 366 -6.22 10.25 39.01
C ALA A 366 -4.99 9.33 39.13
N GLU A 367 -4.40 9.20 40.32
CA GLU A 367 -3.33 8.24 40.61
C GLU A 367 -3.80 6.79 40.45
N GLU A 368 -4.98 6.45 40.97
CA GLU A 368 -5.58 5.12 40.81
C GLU A 368 -5.81 4.76 39.34
N GLU A 369 -6.26 5.70 38.51
CA GLU A 369 -6.46 5.48 37.07
C GLU A 369 -5.14 5.39 36.30
N ALA A 370 -4.15 6.22 36.64
CA ALA A 370 -2.80 6.12 36.09
C ALA A 370 -2.16 4.76 36.39
N ALA A 371 -2.32 4.25 37.63
CA ALA A 371 -1.83 2.93 38.02
C ALA A 371 -2.50 1.79 37.24
N GLN A 372 -3.79 1.91 36.91
CA GLN A 372 -4.49 0.92 36.08
C GLN A 372 -3.93 0.91 34.65
N LEU A 373 -3.69 2.09 34.06
CA LEU A 373 -3.08 2.20 32.74
C LEU A 373 -1.66 1.64 32.73
N PHE A 374 -0.86 1.99 33.73
CA PHE A 374 0.50 1.49 33.89
C PHE A 374 0.55 -0.05 33.97
N ALA A 375 -0.34 -0.67 34.74
CA ALA A 375 -0.41 -2.12 34.84
C ALA A 375 -0.74 -2.81 33.50
N VAL A 376 -1.64 -2.22 32.69
CA VAL A 376 -1.94 -2.72 31.34
C VAL A 376 -0.73 -2.60 30.40
N ILE A 377 0.02 -1.50 30.53
CA ILE A 377 1.25 -1.29 29.76
C ILE A 377 2.31 -2.32 30.16
N GLU A 378 2.57 -2.51 31.46
CA GLU A 378 3.54 -3.51 31.95
C GLU A 378 3.19 -4.93 31.49
N GLU A 379 1.93 -5.35 31.61
CA GLU A 379 1.49 -6.68 31.16
C GLU A 379 1.75 -6.90 29.67
N ARG A 380 1.59 -5.86 28.85
CA ARG A 380 1.88 -5.92 27.41
C ARG A 380 3.38 -6.04 27.11
N TYR A 381 4.23 -5.38 27.90
CA TYR A 381 5.69 -5.46 27.76
C TYR A 381 6.29 -6.75 28.34
N GLU A 382 5.64 -7.41 29.29
CA GLU A 382 6.09 -8.72 29.81
C GLU A 382 5.72 -9.90 28.89
N LEU A 383 4.77 -9.70 27.96
CA LEU A 383 4.27 -10.72 27.03
C LEU A 383 4.96 -10.71 25.65
N ASN A 384 5.70 -9.64 25.32
CA ASN A 384 6.55 -9.51 24.13
C ASN A 384 8.01 -9.74 24.49
#